data_AF-A0A392QMG9-F1
#
_entry.id   AF-A0A392QMG9-F1
#
_cell.length_a   1.000
_cell.length_b   1.000
_cell.length_c   1.000
_cell.angle_alpha   90.00
_cell.angle_beta   90.00
_cell.angle_gamma   90.00
#
_symmetry.space_group_name_H-M   'P 1'
#
loop_
_entity.id
_entity.type
_entity.pdbx_description
1 polymer ?
#
loop_
_entity_poly.entity_id
_entity_poly.type
_entity_poly.pdbx_seq_one_letter_code
_entity_poly.pdbx_strand_id
1 'polypeptide(L)'
;MRKIGGIPEEDFGRVVPVYVFDLDYSSLLMLDRYHQSVAFKDMVIAVRTRNTQTVSDYSCNGRHVFVHTRELERPIVGSVLQSMWGVSPTHLSWSPLHNSTLVDYTWSMGQTPFGPFSALSSLSFAQKDAARRNVLLTSLNYSISSAVDVLQSIETHGGDRNLLKPKQH
;
A
#
# COMPACT_ATOMS: atom_id res chain seq x y z
N MET A 1 10.40 -40.63 -11.41
CA MET A 1 10.35 -40.04 -10.05
C MET A 1 9.35 -38.89 -10.10
N ARG A 2 8.11 -39.11 -9.61
CA ARG A 2 7.00 -38.14 -9.67
C ARG A 2 7.14 -37.15 -8.51
N LYS A 3 7.19 -35.84 -8.81
CA LYS A 3 7.09 -34.79 -7.78
C LYS A 3 5.69 -34.86 -7.14
N ILE A 4 5.64 -35.23 -5.87
CA ILE A 4 4.46 -35.15 -5.01
C ILE A 4 4.40 -33.72 -4.48
N GLY A 5 3.26 -33.05 -4.66
CA GLY A 5 2.94 -31.81 -3.96
C GLY A 5 3.63 -30.55 -4.49
N GLY A 6 3.46 -30.26 -5.79
CA GLY A 6 3.71 -28.90 -6.27
C GLY A 6 2.73 -27.95 -5.59
N ILE A 7 3.23 -27.13 -4.67
CA ILE A 7 2.60 -25.85 -4.31
C ILE A 7 2.30 -25.18 -5.65
N PRO A 8 1.07 -24.74 -5.95
CA PRO A 8 0.85 -23.96 -7.16
C PRO A 8 1.73 -22.72 -7.06
N GLU A 9 2.80 -22.70 -7.84
CA GLU A 9 3.48 -21.48 -8.27
C GLU A 9 2.48 -20.71 -9.14
N GLU A 10 1.46 -20.11 -8.52
CA GLU A 10 0.86 -18.91 -9.10
C GLU A 10 1.80 -17.75 -8.80
N ASP A 11 2.93 -17.75 -9.51
CA ASP A 11 3.95 -16.71 -9.49
C ASP A 11 3.48 -15.51 -10.35
N PHE A 12 2.20 -15.14 -10.22
CA PHE A 12 1.75 -13.80 -10.60
C PHE A 12 2.17 -12.89 -9.46
N GLY A 13 3.44 -12.44 -9.49
CA GLY A 13 3.91 -11.39 -8.60
C GLY A 13 2.87 -10.28 -8.55
N ARG A 14 2.42 -9.91 -7.35
CA ARG A 14 1.29 -8.99 -7.13
C ARG A 14 1.46 -7.73 -8.00
N VAL A 15 0.64 -7.61 -9.05
CA VAL A 15 0.64 -6.45 -9.94
C VAL A 15 -0.27 -5.38 -9.33
N VAL A 16 0.25 -4.16 -9.19
CA VAL A 16 -0.55 -2.99 -8.80
C VAL A 16 -0.55 -2.01 -9.98
N PRO A 17 -1.65 -1.89 -10.73
CA PRO A 17 -1.77 -0.91 -11.80
C PRO A 17 -1.69 0.52 -11.25
N VAL A 18 -0.99 1.38 -11.99
CA VAL A 18 -0.90 2.82 -11.73
C VAL A 18 -1.56 3.56 -12.88
N TYR A 19 -2.72 4.15 -12.62
CA TYR A 19 -3.46 4.94 -13.59
C TYR A 19 -3.08 6.42 -13.47
N VAL A 20 -2.54 6.99 -14.55
CA VAL A 20 -2.15 8.41 -14.59
C VAL A 20 -3.11 9.15 -15.52
N PHE A 21 -3.92 10.04 -14.94
CA PHE A 21 -4.81 10.94 -15.68
C PHE A 21 -4.06 12.24 -15.97
N ASP A 22 -3.54 12.36 -17.19
CA ASP A 22 -2.88 13.57 -17.67
C ASP A 22 -3.90 14.48 -18.38
N LEU A 23 -4.37 15.49 -17.66
CA LEU A 23 -5.45 16.36 -18.12
C LEU A 23 -4.88 17.62 -18.76
N ASP A 24 -5.30 17.92 -20.00
CA ASP A 24 -5.11 19.24 -20.62
C ASP A 24 -6.13 20.24 -20.07
N TYR A 25 -6.10 20.42 -18.75
CA TYR A 25 -6.95 21.31 -18.00
C TYR A 25 -6.08 22.34 -17.28
N SER A 26 -6.43 23.62 -17.41
CA SER A 26 -5.63 24.73 -16.86
C SER A 26 -5.87 24.97 -15.38
N SER A 27 -7.06 24.61 -14.88
CA SER A 27 -7.39 24.74 -13.46
C SER A 27 -6.77 23.60 -12.66
N LEU A 28 -6.35 23.90 -11.43
CA LEU A 28 -5.81 22.90 -10.53
C LEU A 28 -6.87 21.82 -10.24
N LEU A 29 -6.48 20.56 -10.41
CA LEU A 29 -7.27 19.41 -10.00
C LEU A 29 -6.37 18.45 -9.22
N MET A 30 -6.78 18.15 -8.00
CA MET A 30 -6.11 17.25 -7.06
C MET A 30 -7.15 16.25 -6.55
N LEU A 31 -6.70 15.03 -6.23
CA LEU A 31 -7.51 14.01 -5.56
C LEU A 31 -7.73 14.42 -4.11
N ASP A 32 -8.97 14.28 -3.63
CA ASP A 32 -9.37 14.65 -2.26
C ASP A 32 -8.89 16.05 -1.85
N ARG A 33 -8.89 17.00 -2.79
CA ARG A 33 -8.40 18.39 -2.67
C ARG A 33 -6.87 18.54 -2.51
N TYR A 34 -6.16 17.53 -2.04
CA TYR A 34 -4.77 17.67 -1.57
C TYR A 34 -3.73 16.78 -2.28
N HIS A 35 -4.15 15.68 -2.90
CA HIS A 35 -3.23 14.62 -3.34
C HIS A 35 -3.10 14.56 -4.86
N GLN A 36 -1.87 14.43 -5.37
CA GLN A 36 -1.64 14.10 -6.78
C GLN A 36 -1.79 12.61 -7.05
N SER A 37 -1.65 11.77 -6.02
CA SER A 37 -1.73 10.31 -6.12
C SER A 37 -2.36 9.74 -4.86
N VAL A 38 -3.25 8.76 -5.02
CA VAL A 38 -3.94 8.06 -3.94
C VAL A 38 -3.78 6.56 -4.13
N ALA A 39 -3.48 5.87 -3.02
CA ALA A 39 -3.30 4.43 -2.95
C ALA A 39 -4.63 3.75 -2.56
N PHE A 40 -5.03 2.75 -3.35
CA PHE A 40 -6.10 1.81 -3.02
C PHE A 40 -5.50 0.43 -2.75
N LYS A 41 -6.35 -0.54 -2.34
CA LYS A 41 -5.91 -1.90 -2.01
C LYS A 41 -5.21 -2.61 -3.18
N ASP A 42 -5.65 -2.33 -4.40
CA ASP A 42 -5.30 -3.05 -5.62
C ASP A 42 -4.95 -2.12 -6.79
N MET A 43 -4.90 -0.80 -6.60
CA MET A 43 -4.53 0.16 -7.64
C MET A 43 -3.98 1.46 -7.06
N VAL A 44 -3.33 2.25 -7.90
CA VAL A 44 -2.94 3.64 -7.63
C VAL A 44 -3.57 4.52 -8.69
N ILE A 45 -4.15 5.64 -8.26
CA ILE A 45 -4.69 6.67 -9.15
C ILE A 45 -3.88 7.93 -8.95
N ALA A 46 -3.36 8.50 -10.03
CA ALA A 46 -2.65 9.76 -10.04
C ALA A 46 -3.23 10.73 -11.06
N VAL A 47 -3.14 12.03 -10.78
CA VAL A 47 -3.65 13.09 -11.63
C VAL A 47 -2.62 14.19 -11.84
N ARG A 48 -2.52 14.65 -13.10
CA ARG A 48 -1.71 15.79 -13.50
C ARG A 48 -2.55 16.75 -14.32
N THR A 49 -2.30 18.04 -14.15
CA THR A 49 -2.94 19.12 -14.92
C THR A 49 -1.89 19.94 -15.67
N ARG A 50 -2.33 20.82 -16.58
CA ARG A 50 -1.41 21.62 -17.40
C ARG A 50 -0.61 22.61 -16.56
N ASN A 51 -1.23 23.18 -15.52
CA ASN A 51 -0.55 24.09 -14.60
C ASN A 51 0.63 23.37 -13.94
N THR A 52 1.74 24.06 -13.69
CA THR A 52 2.99 23.46 -13.22
C THR A 52 3.19 23.58 -11.72
N GLN A 53 2.57 24.57 -11.09
CA GLN A 53 2.71 24.86 -9.66
C GLN A 53 1.38 25.35 -9.06
N THR A 54 1.18 25.00 -7.79
CA THR A 54 0.12 25.58 -6.96
C THR A 54 0.62 25.83 -5.54
N VAL A 55 -0.02 26.80 -4.87
CA VAL A 55 0.12 26.97 -3.43
C VAL A 55 -0.59 25.81 -2.73
N SER A 56 0.08 25.17 -1.78
CA SER A 56 -0.54 24.19 -0.90
C SER A 56 -1.15 24.85 0.33
N ASP A 57 -2.03 24.12 1.03
CA ASP A 57 -2.59 24.54 2.32
C ASP A 57 -1.55 24.44 3.46
N TYR A 58 -0.30 24.05 3.16
CA TYR A 58 0.78 23.94 4.13
C TYR A 58 1.72 25.15 4.11
N SER A 59 2.24 25.50 5.28
CA SER A 59 3.28 26.51 5.42
C SER A 59 4.47 25.98 6.21
N CYS A 60 5.66 26.48 5.89
CA CYS A 60 6.91 26.19 6.57
C CYS A 60 7.56 27.52 6.96
N ASN A 61 7.79 27.75 8.26
CA ASN A 61 8.35 29.01 8.78
C ASN A 61 7.62 30.26 8.27
N GLY A 62 6.29 30.22 8.20
CA GLY A 62 5.45 31.33 7.72
C GLY A 62 5.46 31.55 6.20
N ARG A 63 6.10 30.67 5.42
CA ARG A 63 6.09 30.71 3.95
C ARG A 63 5.23 29.59 3.39
N HIS A 64 4.48 29.88 2.34
CA HIS A 64 3.70 28.87 1.63
C HIS A 64 4.61 27.82 1.02
N VAL A 65 4.18 26.56 1.11
CA VAL A 65 4.81 25.45 0.40
C VAL A 65 4.14 25.30 -0.96
N PHE A 66 4.95 25.24 -2.01
CA PHE A 66 4.48 25.04 -3.37
C PHE A 66 4.49 23.55 -3.73
N VAL A 67 3.49 23.12 -4.47
CA VAL A 67 3.38 21.77 -5.02
C VAL A 67 3.59 21.84 -6.53
N HIS A 68 4.51 21.02 -7.03
CA HIS A 68 4.77 20.87 -8.46
C HIS A 68 3.79 19.85 -9.04
N THR A 69 2.71 20.36 -9.63
CA THR A 69 1.58 19.56 -10.13
C THR A 69 1.95 18.62 -11.28
N ARG A 70 3.09 18.85 -11.95
CA ARG A 70 3.61 17.98 -13.01
C ARG A 70 4.56 16.89 -12.53
N GLU A 71 5.13 17.03 -11.34
CA GLU A 71 6.05 16.05 -10.77
C GLU A 71 5.26 14.97 -10.04
N LEU A 72 5.02 13.85 -10.73
CA LEU A 72 4.25 12.73 -10.19
C LEU A 72 5.09 11.63 -9.57
N GLU A 73 6.40 11.61 -9.81
CA GLU A 73 7.25 10.48 -9.41
C GLU A 73 7.20 10.27 -7.89
N ARG A 74 7.40 11.33 -7.10
CA ARG A 74 7.33 11.26 -5.64
C ARG A 74 5.96 10.80 -5.11
N PRO A 75 4.82 11.42 -5.45
CA PRO A 75 3.52 10.99 -4.94
C PRO A 75 3.14 9.58 -5.42
N ILE A 76 3.52 9.18 -6.65
CA ILE A 76 3.30 7.81 -7.13
C ILE A 76 4.13 6.80 -6.32
N VAL A 77 5.42 7.06 -6.08
CA VAL A 77 6.28 6.20 -5.27
C VAL A 77 5.67 5.99 -3.88
N GLY A 78 5.18 7.07 -3.25
CA GLY A 78 4.48 7.00 -1.97
C GLY A 78 3.23 6.11 -2.03
N SER A 79 2.37 6.32 -3.02
CA SER A 79 1.15 5.52 -3.17
C SER A 79 1.43 4.05 -3.46
N VAL A 80 2.43 3.75 -4.29
CA VAL A 80 2.86 2.37 -4.57
C VAL A 80 3.39 1.70 -3.30
N LEU A 81 4.21 2.40 -2.50
CA LEU A 81 4.67 1.87 -1.20
C LEU A 81 3.52 1.49 -0.28
N GLN A 82 2.46 2.32 -0.26
CA GLN A 82 1.28 2.07 0.55
C GLN A 82 0.46 0.88 0.02
N SER A 83 0.19 0.80 -1.28
CA SER A 83 -0.60 -0.30 -1.87
C SER A 83 0.14 -1.63 -1.86
N MET A 84 1.41 -1.66 -2.29
CA MET A 84 2.17 -2.91 -2.46
C MET A 84 2.75 -3.44 -1.15
N TRP A 85 3.37 -2.56 -0.35
CA TRP A 85 4.09 -2.94 0.86
C TRP A 85 3.41 -2.50 2.16
N GLY A 86 2.24 -1.87 2.10
CA GLY A 86 1.51 -1.44 3.30
C GLY A 86 2.26 -0.41 4.13
N VAL A 87 3.20 0.33 3.54
CA VAL A 87 3.96 1.34 4.28
C VAL A 87 3.10 2.57 4.47
N SER A 88 2.86 2.93 5.73
CA SER A 88 2.10 4.12 6.11
C SER A 88 2.85 5.42 5.76
N PRO A 89 2.13 6.49 5.39
CA PRO A 89 2.70 7.83 5.33
C PRO A 89 3.45 8.20 6.60
N THR A 90 4.59 8.87 6.47
CA THR A 90 5.48 9.16 7.61
C THR A 90 4.90 10.14 8.62
N HIS A 91 3.90 10.93 8.24
CA HIS A 91 3.18 11.78 9.20
C HIS A 91 2.05 11.08 9.94
N LEU A 92 1.80 9.79 9.70
CA LEU A 92 0.75 9.05 10.38
C LEU A 92 1.36 8.07 11.37
N SER A 93 0.85 8.09 12.59
CA SER A 93 1.21 7.13 13.63
C SER A 93 -0.04 6.62 14.34
N TRP A 94 -0.06 5.35 14.73
CA TRP A 94 -1.14 4.79 15.52
C TRP A 94 -0.90 5.04 17.01
N SER A 95 -1.91 5.57 17.71
CA SER A 95 -1.85 5.74 19.16
C SER A 95 -2.79 4.74 19.86
N PRO A 96 -2.26 3.76 20.59
CA PRO A 96 -3.09 2.83 21.36
C PRO A 96 -3.92 3.52 22.43
N LEU A 97 -3.39 4.59 23.04
CA LEU A 97 -4.08 5.35 24.08
C LEU A 97 -5.33 6.07 23.55
N HIS A 98 -5.25 6.63 22.34
CA HIS A 98 -6.36 7.36 21.72
C HIS A 98 -7.23 6.45 20.83
N ASN A 99 -6.80 5.21 20.61
CA ASN A 99 -7.42 4.27 19.66
C ASN A 99 -7.65 4.91 18.28
N SER A 100 -6.70 5.74 17.84
CA SER A 100 -6.81 6.52 16.61
C SER A 100 -5.44 6.74 15.95
N THR A 101 -5.47 7.09 14.67
CA THR A 101 -4.30 7.59 13.96
C THR A 101 -4.08 9.07 14.27
N LEU A 102 -2.87 9.40 14.71
CA LEU A 102 -2.43 10.78 14.93
C LEU A 102 -1.64 11.28 13.72
N VAL A 103 -1.82 12.56 13.42
CA VAL A 103 -1.10 13.26 12.34
C VAL A 103 0.01 14.10 12.95
N ASP A 104 1.25 13.82 12.59
CA ASP A 104 2.44 14.56 13.00
C ASP A 104 3.41 14.73 11.82
N TYR A 105 3.55 15.95 11.33
CA TYR A 105 4.41 16.25 10.19
C TYR A 105 5.91 16.31 10.50
N THR A 106 6.33 16.06 11.74
CA THR A 106 7.75 16.02 12.14
C THR A 106 8.58 15.09 11.25
N TRP A 107 7.99 13.99 10.77
CA TRP A 107 8.66 13.02 9.88
C TRP A 107 8.27 13.16 8.39
N SER A 108 7.62 14.26 8.01
CA SER A 108 7.33 14.60 6.60
C SER A 108 8.39 15.49 5.94
N MET A 109 9.53 15.67 6.61
CA MET A 109 10.73 16.31 6.08
C MET A 109 11.83 15.25 5.87
N GLY A 110 12.74 15.49 4.90
CA GLY A 110 13.89 14.62 4.66
C GLY A 110 13.69 13.57 3.57
N GLN A 111 14.22 12.35 3.75
CA GLN A 111 14.18 11.27 2.76
C GLN A 111 12.88 10.46 2.85
N THR A 112 11.79 11.03 2.35
CA THR A 112 10.49 10.35 2.31
C THR A 112 9.67 10.78 1.09
N PRO A 113 9.02 9.85 0.36
CA PRO A 113 8.07 10.21 -0.67
C PRO A 113 6.76 10.78 -0.12
N PHE A 114 6.53 10.68 1.20
CA PHE A 114 5.28 11.13 1.83
C PHE A 114 5.35 12.57 2.32
N GLY A 115 4.15 13.17 2.42
CA GLY A 115 3.97 14.49 3.01
C GLY A 115 4.31 15.66 2.06
N PRO A 116 4.03 16.90 2.50
CA PRO A 116 4.22 18.09 1.67
C PRO A 116 5.61 18.73 1.78
N PHE A 117 6.39 18.38 2.81
CA PHE A 117 7.66 19.07 3.14
C PHE A 117 8.92 18.34 2.62
N SER A 118 8.75 17.23 1.91
CA SER A 118 9.82 16.51 1.22
C SER A 118 9.69 16.66 -0.29
N ALA A 119 10.82 16.91 -0.94
CA ALA A 119 10.95 16.90 -2.41
C ALA A 119 11.58 15.61 -2.93
N LEU A 120 11.95 14.67 -2.05
CA LEU A 120 12.67 13.45 -2.42
C LEU A 120 11.70 12.28 -2.58
N SER A 121 11.96 11.41 -3.55
CA SER A 121 11.28 10.11 -3.70
C SER A 121 12.07 8.94 -3.10
N SER A 122 13.24 9.23 -2.55
CA SER A 122 14.06 8.23 -1.87
C SER A 122 13.42 7.79 -0.56
N LEU A 123 13.73 6.55 -0.16
CA LEU A 123 13.19 5.93 1.04
C LEU A 123 14.19 6.01 2.19
N SER A 124 13.72 6.51 3.34
CA SER A 124 14.42 6.43 4.61
C SER A 124 14.61 4.98 5.08
N PHE A 125 15.50 4.78 6.05
CA PHE A 125 15.68 3.49 6.70
C PHE A 125 14.37 2.93 7.25
N ALA A 126 13.58 3.75 7.95
CA ALA A 126 12.32 3.32 8.57
C ALA A 126 11.31 2.80 7.54
N GLN A 127 11.23 3.41 6.36
CA GLN A 127 10.32 2.97 5.29
C GLN A 127 10.78 1.65 4.66
N LYS A 128 12.09 1.51 4.40
CA LYS A 128 12.66 0.26 3.88
C LYS A 128 12.47 -0.90 4.86
N ASP A 129 12.69 -0.64 6.13
CA ASP A 129 12.51 -1.61 7.20
C ASP A 129 11.04 -2.01 7.37
N ALA A 130 10.11 -1.04 7.38
CA ALA A 130 8.67 -1.29 7.43
C ALA A 130 8.20 -2.13 6.24
N ALA A 131 8.64 -1.82 5.02
CA ALA A 131 8.29 -2.60 3.83
C ALA A 131 8.70 -4.07 3.96
N ARG A 132 9.92 -4.34 4.45
CA ARG A 132 10.41 -5.72 4.67
C ARG A 132 9.61 -6.45 5.74
N ARG A 133 9.34 -5.79 6.88
CA ARG A 133 8.54 -6.36 7.97
C ARG A 133 7.11 -6.68 7.52
N ASN A 134 6.49 -5.81 6.73
CA ASN A 134 5.13 -6.02 6.25
C ASN A 134 5.02 -7.23 5.31
N VAL A 135 6.04 -7.50 4.50
CA VAL A 135 6.09 -8.73 3.68
C VAL A 135 6.13 -9.96 4.58
N LEU A 136 7.00 -9.98 5.59
CA LEU A 136 7.09 -11.11 6.53
C LEU A 136 5.76 -11.34 7.28
N LEU A 137 5.15 -10.26 7.77
CA LEU A 137 3.85 -10.34 8.45
C LEU A 137 2.75 -10.86 7.53
N THR A 138 2.74 -10.44 6.26
CA THR A 138 1.76 -10.90 5.28
C THR A 138 1.95 -12.38 4.96
N SER A 139 3.19 -12.83 4.77
CA SER A 139 3.50 -14.24 4.52
C SER A 139 3.12 -15.12 5.72
N LEU A 140 3.39 -14.66 6.95
CA LEU A 140 2.98 -15.37 8.16
C LEU A 140 1.45 -15.45 8.28
N ASN A 141 0.76 -14.33 8.04
CA ASN A 141 -0.70 -14.30 8.06
C ASN A 141 -1.30 -15.27 7.03
N TYR A 142 -0.79 -15.25 5.79
CA TYR A 142 -1.21 -16.18 4.74
C TYR A 142 -0.99 -17.64 5.14
N SER A 143 0.17 -17.95 5.73
CA SER A 143 0.52 -19.31 6.18
C SER A 143 -0.40 -19.80 7.29
N ILE A 144 -0.69 -18.94 8.28
CA ILE A 144 -1.60 -19.25 9.39
C ILE A 144 -3.02 -19.43 8.87
N SER A 145 -3.53 -18.51 8.06
CA SER A 145 -4.86 -18.62 7.46
C SER A 145 -5.00 -19.91 6.66
N SER A 146 -4.02 -20.23 5.81
CA SER A 146 -4.03 -21.48 5.03
C SER A 146 -4.05 -22.73 5.91
N ALA A 147 -3.29 -22.74 7.02
CA ALA A 147 -3.30 -23.86 7.96
C ALA A 147 -4.67 -24.02 8.66
N VAL A 148 -5.28 -22.90 9.06
CA VAL A 148 -6.63 -22.89 9.64
C VAL A 148 -7.66 -23.42 8.64
N ASP A 149 -7.59 -22.99 7.38
CA ASP A 149 -8.51 -23.44 6.32
C ASP A 149 -8.40 -24.96 6.10
N VAL A 150 -7.18 -25.50 6.11
CA VAL A 150 -6.95 -26.95 5.99
C VAL A 150 -7.54 -27.69 7.19
N LEU A 151 -7.32 -27.21 8.42
CA LEU A 151 -7.87 -27.85 9.62
C LEU A 151 -9.41 -27.83 9.62
N GLN A 152 -10.02 -26.71 9.24
CA GLN A 152 -11.48 -26.60 9.09
C GLN A 152 -12.02 -27.53 8.00
N SER A 153 -11.30 -27.67 6.88
CA SER A 153 -11.65 -28.61 5.81
C SER A 153 -11.64 -30.07 6.30
N ILE A 154 -10.63 -30.45 7.11
CA ILE A 154 -10.55 -31.78 7.73
C ILE A 154 -11.68 -32.00 8.73
N GLU A 155 -12.01 -31.02 9.57
CA GLU A 155 -13.12 -31.14 10.51
C GLU A 155 -14.48 -31.33 9.79
N THR A 156 -14.70 -30.55 8.74
CA THR A 156 -15.97 -30.54 7.98
C THR A 156 -16.14 -31.75 7.05
N HIS A 157 -15.06 -32.22 6.41
CA HIS A 157 -15.12 -33.27 5.39
C HIS A 157 -14.44 -34.58 5.81
N GLY A 158 -13.53 -34.55 6.78
CA GLY A 158 -12.70 -35.68 7.22
C GLY A 158 -13.35 -36.58 8.27
N GLY A 159 -14.67 -36.50 8.48
CA GLY A 159 -15.38 -37.42 9.35
C GLY A 159 -15.24 -38.87 8.85
N ASP A 160 -14.75 -39.75 9.73
CA ASP A 160 -14.57 -41.21 9.56
C ASP A 160 -15.73 -41.91 8.83
N ARG A 161 -16.95 -41.39 9.00
CA ARG A 161 -18.20 -41.92 8.43
C ARG A 161 -18.35 -41.81 6.90
N ASN A 162 -17.69 -40.86 6.24
CA ASN A 162 -17.80 -40.70 4.78
C ASN A 162 -16.70 -41.44 4.01
N LEU A 163 -15.52 -41.60 4.61
CA LEU A 163 -14.38 -42.30 4.00
C LEU A 163 -14.47 -43.83 4.11
N LEU A 164 -15.18 -44.35 5.12
CA LEU A 164 -15.34 -45.78 5.36
C LEU A 164 -16.60 -46.41 4.75
N LYS A 165 -17.39 -45.68 3.94
CA LYS A 165 -18.51 -46.31 3.24
C LYS A 165 -17.96 -47.30 2.20
N PRO A 166 -18.23 -48.61 2.33
CA PRO A 166 -17.83 -49.55 1.29
C PRO A 166 -18.49 -49.14 -0.02
N LYS A 167 -17.71 -49.04 -1.09
CA LYS A 167 -18.24 -48.87 -2.45
C LYS A 167 -19.15 -50.07 -2.72
N GLN A 168 -20.46 -49.85 -2.69
CA GLN A 168 -21.42 -50.82 -3.17
C GLN A 168 -21.22 -50.93 -4.70
N HIS A 169 -20.82 -52.12 -5.12
CA HIS A 169 -20.71 -52.56 -6.51
C HIS A 169 -22.08 -52.98 -7.04
#